data_AF-K1U0E1-F1
#
_entry.id   AF-K1U0E1-F1
#
_cell.length_a   1.000
_cell.length_b   1.000
_cell.length_c   1.000
_cell.angle_alpha   90.00
_cell.angle_beta   90.00
_cell.angle_gamma   90.00
#
_symmetry.space_group_name_H-M   'P 1'
#
loop_
_entity.id
_entity.type
_entity.pdbx_description
1 polymer ?
#
loop_
_entity_poly.entity_id
_entity_poly.type
_entity_poly.pdbx_seq_one_letter_code
_entity_poly.pdbx_strand_id
1 'polypeptide(L)'
;QTLAAIAPSMTIDGTVIDWAFVTKKPKLKYDSYFGGDYEEAMMISKVVKHMYEGTNTTPNIDEDFKYGPYDDPNIPCVKSSTTSVSNLLDYLKKYVSCGTYYNKYAPDPLLNTINANRQMPCVAIMGGTHTANEQAEKGSHAWVIDGYAICTKTSREILRNNDLYFHANMGWGGPDNGFYKVNADASTDFETTLGTYNINFWEITEIHKNN
;
A
#
# COMPACT_ATOMS: atom_id res chain seq x y z
N GLN A 1 -4.50 -1.08 4.49
CA GLN A 1 -4.06 0.25 4.94
C GLN A 1 -5.00 1.33 4.42
N THR A 2 -5.20 1.45 3.11
CA THR A 2 -6.21 2.35 2.49
C THR A 2 -7.57 2.30 3.18
N LEU A 3 -8.20 1.12 3.29
CA LEU A 3 -9.50 0.99 3.96
C LEU A 3 -9.47 1.44 5.42
N ALA A 4 -8.37 1.23 6.13
CA ALA A 4 -8.23 1.67 7.52
C ALA A 4 -8.12 3.20 7.63
N ALA A 5 -7.42 3.84 6.70
CA ALA A 5 -7.33 5.31 6.63
C ALA A 5 -8.68 5.96 6.29
N ILE A 6 -9.49 5.31 5.46
CA ILE A 6 -10.79 5.84 5.01
C ILE A 6 -11.92 5.48 5.97
N ALA A 7 -11.80 4.37 6.70
CA ALA A 7 -12.83 3.83 7.60
C ALA A 7 -14.24 3.76 6.96
N PRO A 8 -14.41 3.03 5.83
CA PRO A 8 -15.70 2.87 5.17
C PRO A 8 -16.64 1.97 5.98
N SER A 9 -17.94 2.07 5.75
CA SER A 9 -18.87 1.09 6.33
C SER A 9 -18.62 -0.28 5.70
N MET A 10 -18.27 -1.27 6.53
CA MET A 10 -17.93 -2.61 6.07
C MET A 10 -18.50 -3.66 7.02
N THR A 11 -19.15 -4.69 6.47
CA THR A 11 -19.65 -5.84 7.21
C THR A 11 -19.22 -7.11 6.50
N ILE A 12 -18.57 -8.02 7.22
CA ILE A 12 -18.02 -9.27 6.70
C ILE A 12 -18.60 -10.40 7.54
N ASP A 13 -19.35 -11.31 6.91
CA ASP A 13 -20.00 -12.45 7.57
C ASP A 13 -20.77 -12.05 8.85
N GLY A 14 -21.58 -10.99 8.74
CA GLY A 14 -22.37 -10.43 9.85
C GLY A 14 -21.56 -9.66 10.91
N THR A 15 -20.22 -9.58 10.78
CA THR A 15 -19.36 -8.79 11.67
C THR A 15 -19.18 -7.39 11.09
N VAL A 16 -19.61 -6.36 11.82
CA VAL A 16 -19.31 -4.96 11.47
C VAL A 16 -17.84 -4.69 11.81
N ILE A 17 -17.10 -4.14 10.85
CA ILE A 17 -15.69 -3.78 11.07
C ILE A 17 -15.61 -2.46 11.83
N ASP A 18 -15.13 -2.52 13.07
CA ASP A 18 -14.85 -1.35 13.89
C ASP A 18 -13.46 -0.81 13.58
N TRP A 19 -13.42 0.15 12.66
CA TRP A 19 -12.17 0.79 12.25
C TRP A 19 -11.49 1.51 13.42
N ALA A 20 -12.25 2.19 14.28
CA ALA A 20 -11.68 2.92 15.41
C ALA A 20 -11.01 1.97 16.41
N PHE A 21 -11.58 0.77 16.59
CA PHE A 21 -10.98 -0.29 17.40
C PHE A 21 -9.66 -0.79 16.79
N VAL A 22 -9.65 -1.19 15.52
CA VAL A 22 -8.44 -1.78 14.89
C VAL A 22 -7.34 -0.77 14.60
N THR A 23 -7.65 0.53 14.49
CA THR A 23 -6.67 1.60 14.29
C THR A 23 -6.29 2.35 15.56
N LYS A 24 -6.74 1.91 16.74
CA LYS A 24 -6.40 2.53 18.03
C LYS A 24 -4.90 2.57 18.27
N LYS A 25 -4.16 1.59 17.74
CA LYS A 25 -2.70 1.49 17.81
C LYS A 25 -2.13 1.62 16.39
N PRO A 26 -0.98 2.30 16.23
CA PRO A 26 -0.33 2.40 14.92
C PRO A 26 0.24 1.07 14.41
N LYS A 27 0.46 0.11 15.32
CA LYS A 27 0.91 -1.24 15.02
C LYS A 27 0.26 -2.22 16.00
N LEU A 28 -0.36 -3.26 15.45
CA LEU A 28 -0.86 -4.38 16.23
C LEU A 28 0.27 -5.38 16.47
N LYS A 29 0.35 -5.91 17.68
CA LYS A 29 1.28 -6.97 18.07
C LYS A 29 0.49 -8.11 18.67
N TYR A 30 0.40 -9.21 17.93
CA TYR A 30 -0.20 -10.44 18.40
C TYR A 30 0.73 -11.61 18.10
N ASP A 31 0.89 -12.47 19.09
CA ASP A 31 1.62 -13.72 19.00
C ASP A 31 0.74 -14.84 19.59
N SER A 32 0.70 -16.00 18.94
CA SER A 32 -0.16 -17.11 19.36
C SER A 32 0.22 -17.74 20.69
N TYR A 33 1.47 -17.58 21.13
CA TYR A 33 2.00 -18.11 22.39
C TYR A 33 2.04 -17.06 23.50
N PHE A 34 2.34 -15.81 23.14
CA PHE A 34 2.53 -14.71 24.11
C PHE A 34 1.32 -13.76 24.21
N GLY A 35 0.29 -13.96 23.39
CA GLY A 35 -0.90 -13.13 23.34
C GLY A 35 -0.66 -11.75 22.72
N GLY A 36 -1.42 -10.75 23.14
CA GLY A 36 -1.31 -9.37 22.66
C GLY A 36 -2.65 -8.83 22.16
N ASP A 37 -2.61 -8.11 21.05
CA ASP A 37 -3.75 -7.42 20.42
C ASP A 37 -4.66 -8.41 19.66
N TYR A 38 -5.07 -9.50 20.34
CA TYR A 38 -5.76 -10.64 19.72
C TYR A 38 -7.04 -10.22 19.01
N GLU A 39 -7.90 -9.45 19.68
CA GLU A 39 -9.20 -9.06 19.13
C GLU A 39 -9.04 -8.14 17.91
N GLU A 40 -8.14 -7.15 17.98
CA GLU A 40 -7.82 -6.28 16.85
C GLU A 40 -7.20 -7.09 15.69
N ALA A 41 -6.29 -8.02 16.00
CA ALA A 41 -5.64 -8.90 15.03
C ALA A 41 -6.66 -9.80 14.31
N MET A 42 -7.59 -10.41 15.05
CA MET A 42 -8.63 -11.25 14.46
C MET A 42 -9.56 -10.45 13.54
N MET A 43 -9.94 -9.22 13.93
CA MET A 43 -10.78 -8.36 13.09
C MET A 43 -10.05 -7.94 11.81
N ILE A 44 -8.79 -7.52 11.88
CA ILE A 44 -8.05 -7.14 10.68
C ILE A 44 -7.74 -8.36 9.80
N SER A 45 -7.50 -9.55 10.38
CA SER A 45 -7.33 -10.79 9.63
C SER A 45 -8.58 -11.16 8.82
N LYS A 46 -9.80 -10.89 9.35
CA LYS A 46 -11.04 -11.03 8.56
C LYS A 46 -11.04 -10.11 7.33
N VAL A 47 -10.64 -8.85 7.50
CA VAL A 47 -10.55 -7.89 6.39
C VAL A 47 -9.52 -8.36 5.36
N VAL A 48 -8.35 -8.82 5.80
CA VAL A 48 -7.29 -9.31 4.90
C VAL A 48 -7.73 -10.56 4.13
N LYS A 49 -8.36 -11.53 4.80
CA LYS A 49 -8.91 -12.72 4.15
C LYS A 49 -9.98 -12.36 3.11
N HIS A 50 -10.92 -11.50 3.51
CA HIS A 50 -12.00 -11.05 2.62
C HIS A 50 -11.47 -10.30 1.41
N MET A 51 -10.42 -9.49 1.59
CA MET A 51 -9.72 -8.84 0.48
C MET A 51 -9.04 -9.86 -0.42
N TYR A 52 -8.29 -10.82 0.14
CA TYR A 52 -7.62 -11.88 -0.61
C TYR A 52 -8.60 -12.63 -1.52
N GLU A 53 -9.74 -13.06 -0.98
CA GLU A 53 -10.80 -13.74 -1.72
C GLU A 53 -11.47 -12.79 -2.73
N GLY A 54 -11.79 -11.57 -2.29
CA GLY A 54 -12.52 -10.58 -3.07
C GLY A 54 -11.74 -9.97 -4.23
N THR A 55 -10.41 -10.05 -4.22
CA THR A 55 -9.53 -9.62 -5.32
C THR A 55 -9.02 -10.79 -6.18
N ASN A 56 -9.45 -12.03 -5.91
CA ASN A 56 -8.90 -13.23 -6.55
C ASN A 56 -7.37 -13.29 -6.42
N THR A 57 -6.85 -12.96 -5.24
CA THR A 57 -5.41 -13.01 -4.99
C THR A 57 -4.92 -14.45 -5.10
N THR A 58 -3.79 -14.64 -5.77
CA THR A 58 -3.13 -15.94 -5.90
C THR A 58 -1.85 -15.98 -5.08
N PRO A 59 -1.54 -17.10 -4.41
CA PRO A 59 -0.29 -17.24 -3.68
C PRO A 59 0.83 -17.59 -4.66
N ASN A 60 2.02 -17.08 -4.39
CA ASN A 60 3.26 -17.50 -5.03
C ASN A 60 3.94 -18.51 -4.10
N ILE A 61 3.99 -19.77 -4.53
CA ILE A 61 4.54 -20.85 -3.73
C ILE A 61 6.07 -20.84 -3.82
N ASP A 62 6.73 -21.12 -2.69
CA ASP A 62 8.16 -21.39 -2.64
C ASP A 62 8.41 -22.89 -2.84
N GLU A 63 8.67 -23.28 -4.09
CA GLU A 63 8.91 -24.68 -4.47
C GLU A 63 10.21 -25.24 -3.87
N ASP A 64 11.15 -24.36 -3.51
CA ASP A 64 12.46 -24.72 -2.94
C ASP A 64 12.46 -24.72 -1.40
N PHE A 65 11.31 -24.47 -0.77
CA PHE A 65 11.21 -24.42 0.68
C PHE A 65 11.57 -25.76 1.31
N LYS A 66 12.52 -25.73 2.25
CA LYS A 66 12.96 -26.92 2.99
C LYS A 66 12.17 -27.05 4.28
N TYR A 67 11.21 -27.96 4.28
CA TYR A 67 10.44 -28.32 5.46
C TYR A 67 11.35 -28.82 6.59
N GLY A 68 11.19 -28.22 7.77
CA GLY A 68 11.76 -28.70 9.01
C GLY A 68 11.06 -29.97 9.50
N PRO A 69 11.61 -30.61 10.55
CA PRO A 69 11.08 -31.87 11.07
C PRO A 69 9.66 -31.78 11.66
N TYR A 70 9.16 -30.56 11.91
CA TYR A 70 7.84 -30.31 12.48
C TYR A 70 6.86 -29.63 11.50
N ASP A 71 7.30 -29.34 10.28
CA ASP A 71 6.44 -28.72 9.28
C ASP A 71 5.60 -29.80 8.58
N ASP A 72 4.35 -29.49 8.25
CA ASP A 72 3.50 -30.38 7.44
C ASP A 72 3.84 -30.20 5.96
N PRO A 73 4.43 -31.21 5.29
CA PRO A 73 4.85 -31.08 3.88
C PRO A 73 3.66 -30.97 2.91
N ASN A 74 2.42 -31.18 3.36
CA ASN A 74 1.23 -30.99 2.55
C ASN A 74 0.73 -29.54 2.53
N ILE A 75 1.25 -28.67 3.41
CA ILE A 75 0.89 -27.27 3.46
C ILE A 75 1.98 -26.48 2.70
N PRO A 76 1.66 -25.90 1.53
CA PRO A 76 2.66 -25.22 0.73
C PRO A 76 3.18 -23.96 1.44
N CYS A 77 4.49 -23.74 1.37
CA CYS A 77 5.09 -22.49 1.81
C CYS A 77 4.78 -21.36 0.82
N VAL A 78 4.16 -20.28 1.30
CA VAL A 78 3.82 -19.11 0.49
C VAL A 78 4.87 -18.02 0.74
N LYS A 79 5.60 -17.60 -0.30
CA LYS A 79 6.59 -16.51 -0.20
C LYS A 79 6.01 -15.13 -0.47
N SER A 80 4.97 -15.05 -1.29
CA SER A 80 4.24 -13.81 -1.57
C SER A 80 2.86 -14.11 -2.13
N SER A 81 2.05 -13.08 -2.37
CA SER A 81 0.77 -13.22 -3.06
C SER A 81 0.53 -12.01 -3.94
N THR A 82 -0.29 -12.16 -4.97
CA THR A 82 -0.51 -11.10 -5.97
C THR A 82 -1.93 -11.08 -6.50
N THR A 83 -2.37 -9.91 -6.96
CA THR A 83 -3.64 -9.68 -7.63
C THR A 83 -3.43 -8.70 -8.77
N SER A 84 -4.33 -8.69 -9.75
CA SER A 84 -4.37 -7.63 -10.76
C SER A 84 -4.91 -6.31 -10.17
N VAL A 85 -4.50 -5.21 -10.80
CA VAL A 85 -5.01 -3.86 -10.45
C VAL A 85 -6.52 -3.74 -10.74
N SER A 86 -7.02 -4.42 -11.77
CA SER A 86 -8.45 -4.44 -12.09
C SER A 86 -9.28 -5.05 -10.95
N ASN A 87 -8.85 -6.21 -10.44
CA ASN A 87 -9.56 -6.88 -9.34
C ASN A 87 -9.48 -6.06 -8.05
N LEU A 88 -8.33 -5.42 -7.79
CA LEU A 88 -8.18 -4.50 -6.66
C LEU A 88 -9.15 -3.33 -6.77
N LEU A 89 -9.21 -2.68 -7.93
CA LEU A 89 -10.10 -1.54 -8.16
C LEU A 89 -11.58 -1.93 -8.02
N ASP A 90 -11.98 -3.07 -8.58
CA ASP A 90 -13.35 -3.60 -8.47
C ASP A 90 -13.72 -3.95 -7.03
N TYR A 91 -12.77 -4.47 -6.26
CA TYR A 91 -12.96 -4.73 -4.83
C TYR A 91 -13.11 -3.42 -4.04
N LEU A 92 -12.23 -2.44 -4.26
CA LEU A 92 -12.27 -1.15 -3.54
C LEU A 92 -13.59 -0.43 -3.77
N LYS A 93 -14.09 -0.38 -5.01
CA LYS A 93 -15.35 0.26 -5.39
C LYS A 93 -16.59 -0.28 -4.66
N LYS A 94 -16.50 -1.45 -4.02
CA LYS A 94 -17.58 -2.00 -3.17
C LYS A 94 -17.72 -1.24 -1.85
N TYR A 95 -16.66 -0.55 -1.39
CA TYR A 95 -16.58 0.03 -0.04
C TYR A 95 -16.22 1.52 -0.04
N VAL A 96 -15.47 1.97 -1.04
CA VAL A 96 -14.94 3.33 -1.13
C VAL A 96 -15.15 3.88 -2.54
N SER A 97 -15.11 5.20 -2.65
CA SER A 97 -15.04 5.87 -3.94
C SER A 97 -13.60 5.84 -4.40
N CYS A 98 -13.39 5.69 -5.71
CA CYS A 98 -12.08 5.72 -6.33
C CYS A 98 -12.16 6.67 -7.53
N GLY A 99 -11.17 7.54 -7.65
CA GLY A 99 -10.99 8.41 -8.79
C GLY A 99 -10.44 7.66 -10.00
N THR A 100 -9.68 8.40 -10.81
CA THR A 100 -9.17 7.89 -12.08
C THR A 100 -8.04 6.89 -11.86
N TYR A 101 -8.06 5.79 -12.62
CA TYR A 101 -6.93 4.88 -12.75
C TYR A 101 -5.95 5.42 -13.79
N TYR A 102 -4.69 5.54 -13.42
CA TYR A 102 -3.61 5.92 -14.33
C TYR A 102 -2.67 4.72 -14.52
N ASN A 103 -2.41 4.34 -15.77
CA ASN A 103 -1.39 3.35 -16.12
C ASN A 103 -0.04 4.00 -16.40
N LYS A 104 0.32 4.98 -15.57
CA LYS A 104 1.57 5.74 -15.59
C LYS A 104 1.72 6.48 -14.27
N TYR A 105 2.90 7.01 -14.00
CA TYR A 105 3.09 8.00 -12.95
C TYR A 105 2.35 9.30 -13.29
N ALA A 106 1.51 9.79 -12.37
CA ALA A 106 0.70 10.97 -12.52
C ALA A 106 0.76 11.83 -11.22
N PRO A 107 1.83 12.63 -11.05
CA PRO A 107 2.07 13.38 -9.82
C PRO A 107 1.00 14.43 -9.51
N ASP A 108 0.41 15.07 -10.52
CA ASP A 108 -0.66 16.06 -10.32
C ASP A 108 -1.93 15.41 -9.72
N PRO A 109 -2.46 14.30 -10.26
CA PRO A 109 -3.50 13.51 -9.61
C PRO A 109 -3.17 13.04 -8.19
N LEU A 110 -1.94 12.60 -7.91
CA LEU A 110 -1.54 12.25 -6.54
C LEU A 110 -1.60 13.46 -5.62
N LEU A 111 -1.07 14.61 -6.04
CA LEU A 111 -1.10 15.84 -5.24
C LEU A 111 -2.53 16.31 -4.98
N ASN A 112 -3.41 16.25 -5.98
CA ASN A 112 -4.83 16.58 -5.83
C ASN A 112 -5.53 15.64 -4.84
N THR A 113 -5.25 14.34 -4.95
CA THR A 113 -5.76 13.31 -4.03
C THR A 113 -5.40 13.65 -2.59
N ILE A 114 -4.12 13.93 -2.31
CA ILE A 114 -3.69 14.20 -0.94
C ILE A 114 -4.20 15.57 -0.46
N ASN A 115 -4.33 16.57 -1.34
CA ASN A 115 -4.93 17.86 -0.97
C ASN A 115 -6.41 17.74 -0.56
N ALA A 116 -7.14 16.73 -1.04
CA ALA A 116 -8.51 16.47 -0.62
C ALA A 116 -8.64 16.15 0.88
N ASN A 117 -7.55 15.75 1.56
CA ASN A 117 -7.50 15.57 3.03
C ASN A 117 -7.89 16.81 3.83
N ARG A 118 -7.87 18.00 3.22
CA ARG A 118 -8.38 19.23 3.86
C ARG A 118 -9.89 19.21 4.09
N GLN A 119 -10.62 18.34 3.40
CA GLN A 119 -12.07 18.23 3.44
C GLN A 119 -12.51 16.85 3.95
N MET A 120 -11.83 15.78 3.52
CA MET A 120 -12.16 14.41 3.91
C MET A 120 -10.93 13.50 3.81
N PRO A 121 -10.82 12.43 4.63
CA PRO A 121 -9.76 11.43 4.48
C PRO A 121 -9.70 10.91 3.05
N CYS A 122 -8.52 11.01 2.43
CA CYS A 122 -8.29 10.66 1.04
C CYS A 122 -6.86 10.17 0.84
N VAL A 123 -6.67 9.05 0.14
CA VAL A 123 -5.34 8.49 -0.16
C VAL A 123 -5.30 8.00 -1.60
N ALA A 124 -4.11 7.71 -2.11
CA ALA A 124 -3.93 6.99 -3.36
C ALA A 124 -3.25 5.65 -3.12
N ILE A 125 -3.47 4.70 -4.02
CA ILE A 125 -2.63 3.50 -4.13
C ILE A 125 -1.80 3.67 -5.39
N MET A 126 -0.51 3.40 -5.29
CA MET A 126 0.43 3.41 -6.40
C MET A 126 1.15 2.07 -6.44
N GLY A 127 1.54 1.62 -7.62
CA GLY A 127 2.47 0.51 -7.76
C GLY A 127 3.46 0.75 -8.88
N GLY A 128 4.53 -0.03 -8.87
CA GLY A 128 5.60 0.04 -9.84
C GLY A 128 6.41 -1.23 -9.89
N THR A 129 7.34 -1.27 -10.84
CA THR A 129 8.27 -2.37 -11.05
C THR A 129 9.70 -1.84 -10.90
N HIS A 130 10.58 -2.65 -10.33
CA HIS A 130 12.02 -2.44 -10.45
C HIS A 130 12.62 -3.51 -11.39
N THR A 131 13.66 -3.15 -12.12
CA THR A 131 14.44 -4.13 -12.88
C THR A 131 15.29 -4.97 -11.95
N ALA A 132 15.63 -6.19 -12.37
CA ALA A 132 16.63 -6.99 -11.67
C ALA A 132 17.97 -6.23 -11.64
N ASN A 133 18.65 -6.25 -10.51
CA ASN A 133 19.99 -5.70 -10.33
C ASN A 133 20.81 -6.60 -9.39
N GLU A 134 22.00 -6.18 -8.99
CA GLU A 134 22.88 -6.96 -8.10
C GLU A 134 22.27 -7.20 -6.70
N GLN A 135 21.26 -6.43 -6.30
CA GLN A 135 20.68 -6.41 -4.96
C GLN A 135 19.32 -7.13 -4.89
N ALA A 136 18.58 -7.23 -5.99
CA ALA A 136 17.25 -7.83 -6.01
C ALA A 136 16.84 -8.35 -7.40
N GLU A 137 16.07 -9.44 -7.42
CA GLU A 137 15.39 -9.94 -8.63
C GLU A 137 14.33 -8.96 -9.11
N LYS A 138 13.91 -9.03 -10.38
CA LYS A 138 12.83 -8.17 -10.90
C LYS A 138 11.54 -8.38 -10.10
N GLY A 139 11.05 -7.33 -9.45
CA GLY A 139 9.83 -7.36 -8.64
C GLY A 139 8.87 -6.23 -8.97
N SER A 140 7.59 -6.43 -8.67
CA SER A 140 6.58 -5.38 -8.67
C SER A 140 5.94 -5.28 -7.30
N HIS A 141 5.57 -4.08 -6.90
CA HIS A 141 5.01 -3.80 -5.59
C HIS A 141 3.95 -2.72 -5.67
N ALA A 142 3.07 -2.68 -4.67
CA ALA A 142 2.05 -1.65 -4.50
C ALA A 142 2.12 -1.08 -3.09
N TRP A 143 1.97 0.23 -2.98
CA TRP A 143 2.07 0.99 -1.74
C TRP A 143 0.98 2.06 -1.69
N VAL A 144 0.80 2.65 -0.50
CA VAL A 144 -0.14 3.75 -0.30
C VAL A 144 0.60 5.07 -0.34
N ILE A 145 0.07 6.05 -1.06
CA ILE A 145 0.47 7.46 -0.96
C ILE A 145 -0.54 8.15 -0.05
N ASP A 146 -0.07 8.64 1.09
CA ASP A 146 -0.90 9.20 2.17
C ASP A 146 -0.42 10.58 2.65
N GLY A 147 0.57 11.18 1.98
CA GLY A 147 1.11 12.49 2.34
C GLY A 147 1.95 13.13 1.24
N TYR A 148 2.24 14.42 1.39
CA TYR A 148 3.23 15.11 0.59
C TYR A 148 3.97 16.17 1.41
N ALA A 149 5.17 16.54 0.98
CA ALA A 149 5.93 17.65 1.53
C ALA A 149 6.43 18.55 0.39
N ILE A 150 6.44 19.87 0.63
CA ILE A 150 7.04 20.86 -0.27
C ILE A 150 8.14 21.56 0.50
N CYS A 151 9.38 21.42 0.04
CA CYS A 151 10.56 21.97 0.70
C CYS A 151 11.18 23.07 -0.16
N THR A 152 11.45 24.22 0.45
CA THR A 152 12.16 25.32 -0.23
C THR A 152 13.60 24.90 -0.50
N LYS A 153 14.08 25.11 -1.72
CA LYS A 153 15.49 24.87 -2.05
C LYS A 153 16.37 25.96 -1.46
N THR A 154 17.55 25.56 -0.99
CA THR A 154 18.56 26.47 -0.44
C THR A 154 19.28 27.31 -1.52
N SER A 155 19.03 27.07 -2.81
CA SER A 155 19.77 27.68 -3.93
C SER A 155 19.12 28.96 -4.47
N ARG A 156 19.94 29.99 -4.76
CA ARG A 156 19.54 31.32 -5.23
C ARG A 156 18.93 31.35 -6.66
N GLU A 157 17.76 31.97 -6.76
CA GLU A 157 17.28 32.91 -7.79
C GLU A 157 17.52 32.62 -9.28
N ILE A 158 16.97 31.54 -9.87
CA ILE A 158 16.46 31.54 -11.28
C ILE A 158 15.76 30.22 -11.69
N LEU A 159 15.89 29.10 -10.96
CA LEU A 159 15.26 27.80 -11.31
C LEU A 159 14.48 27.18 -10.15
N ARG A 160 13.18 26.88 -10.39
CA ARG A 160 12.20 26.11 -9.57
C ARG A 160 12.46 26.07 -8.04
N ASN A 161 11.76 26.94 -7.32
CA ASN A 161 11.95 27.26 -5.89
C ASN A 161 11.75 26.11 -4.89
N ASN A 162 11.00 25.06 -5.25
CA ASN A 162 10.61 24.02 -4.32
C ASN A 162 10.92 22.61 -4.86
N ASP A 163 11.17 21.68 -3.94
CA ASP A 163 11.12 20.24 -4.18
C ASP A 163 9.77 19.71 -3.65
N LEU A 164 9.13 18.82 -4.43
CA LEU A 164 7.94 18.09 -4.03
C LEU A 164 8.34 16.67 -3.64
N TYR A 165 7.76 16.16 -2.56
CA TYR A 165 7.92 14.79 -2.11
C TYR A 165 6.54 14.17 -1.86
N PHE A 166 6.39 12.89 -2.16
CA PHE A 166 5.24 12.09 -1.74
C PHE A 166 5.63 11.15 -0.61
N HIS A 167 4.83 11.10 0.45
CA HIS A 167 5.00 10.08 1.47
C HIS A 167 4.42 8.76 0.97
N ALA A 168 5.21 7.69 1.03
CA ALA A 168 4.80 6.35 0.69
C ALA A 168 4.85 5.43 1.91
N ASN A 169 3.77 4.68 2.11
CA ASN A 169 3.70 3.57 3.04
C ASN A 169 3.84 2.26 2.25
N MET A 170 5.03 1.66 2.32
CA MET A 170 5.40 0.47 1.56
C MET A 170 4.75 -0.81 2.06
N GLY A 171 4.07 -0.79 3.21
CA GLY A 171 3.40 -1.98 3.74
C GLY A 171 4.35 -3.06 4.29
N TRP A 172 5.66 -2.79 4.41
CA TRP A 172 6.67 -3.72 4.94
C TRP A 172 7.11 -3.41 6.38
N GLY A 173 6.20 -2.87 7.20
CA GLY A 173 6.46 -2.66 8.62
C GLY A 173 7.32 -1.44 8.97
N GLY A 174 7.66 -0.59 8.01
CA GLY A 174 8.17 0.77 8.25
C GLY A 174 9.55 1.17 7.69
N PRO A 175 10.55 0.28 7.50
CA PRO A 175 11.91 0.70 7.12
C PRO A 175 12.00 1.51 5.83
N ASP A 176 11.17 1.16 4.84
CA ASP A 176 11.10 1.84 3.54
C ASP A 176 9.92 2.81 3.45
N ASN A 177 9.26 3.14 4.57
CA ASN A 177 8.26 4.21 4.57
C ASN A 177 8.97 5.57 4.62
N GLY A 178 8.50 6.53 3.83
CA GLY A 178 9.10 7.86 3.85
C GLY A 178 8.71 8.75 2.69
N PHE A 179 9.38 9.90 2.61
CA PHE A 179 9.17 10.91 1.59
C PHE A 179 10.09 10.68 0.39
N TYR A 180 9.49 10.35 -0.75
CA TYR A 180 10.17 10.12 -2.02
C TYR A 180 10.08 11.36 -2.91
N LYS A 181 11.21 11.76 -3.49
CA LYS A 181 11.34 13.02 -4.22
C LYS A 181 10.77 12.90 -5.63
N VAL A 182 9.99 13.90 -6.04
CA VAL A 182 9.65 14.10 -7.44
C VAL A 182 10.83 14.79 -8.15
N ASN A 183 11.34 14.14 -9.18
CA ASN A 183 12.48 14.62 -9.95
C ASN A 183 12.14 15.89 -10.75
N ALA A 184 13.17 16.60 -11.21
CA ALA A 184 12.99 17.85 -11.95
C ALA A 184 12.28 17.65 -13.31
N ASP A 185 12.33 16.46 -13.88
CA ASP A 185 11.60 16.08 -15.10
C ASP A 185 10.19 15.53 -14.81
N ALA A 186 9.73 15.63 -13.55
CA ALA A 186 8.48 15.06 -13.04
C ALA A 186 8.41 13.52 -13.07
N SER A 187 9.55 12.84 -13.20
CA SER A 187 9.67 11.41 -12.85
C SER A 187 9.80 11.22 -11.33
N THR A 188 9.90 9.97 -10.89
CA THR A 188 10.16 9.63 -9.49
C THR A 188 10.82 8.26 -9.42
N ASP A 189 11.60 8.05 -8.37
CA ASP A 189 12.21 6.77 -8.03
C ASP A 189 11.85 6.42 -6.59
N PHE A 190 11.46 5.17 -6.35
CA PHE A 190 11.22 4.66 -5.00
C PHE A 190 12.35 3.71 -4.61
N GLU A 191 13.40 4.28 -4.04
CA GLU A 191 14.56 3.55 -3.52
C GLU A 191 14.18 2.81 -2.22
N THR A 192 14.26 1.48 -2.24
CA THR A 192 13.95 0.62 -1.09
C THR A 192 15.04 -0.42 -0.88
N THR A 193 15.02 -1.07 0.27
CA THR A 193 15.90 -2.22 0.56
C THR A 193 15.72 -3.39 -0.41
N LEU A 194 14.57 -3.51 -1.07
CA LEU A 194 14.26 -4.56 -2.04
C LEU A 194 14.44 -4.13 -3.51
N GLY A 195 14.99 -2.94 -3.74
CA GLY A 195 15.26 -2.40 -5.07
C GLY A 195 14.64 -1.01 -5.30
N THR A 196 14.97 -0.42 -6.43
CA THR A 196 14.47 0.91 -6.83
C THR A 196 13.33 0.77 -7.83
N TYR A 197 12.10 1.02 -7.41
CA TYR A 197 10.93 1.01 -8.30
C TYR A 197 10.89 2.30 -9.11
N ASN A 198 11.08 2.19 -10.42
CA ASN A 198 11.24 3.34 -11.32
C ASN A 198 10.57 3.16 -12.70
N ILE A 199 9.89 2.04 -12.94
CA ILE A 199 9.23 1.75 -14.21
C ILE A 199 7.83 1.13 -14.02
N ASN A 200 7.03 1.13 -15.09
CA ASN A 200 5.69 0.52 -15.13
C ASN A 200 4.74 0.99 -14.01
N PHE A 201 4.81 2.27 -13.67
CA PHE A 201 3.97 2.84 -12.64
C PHE A 201 2.49 2.80 -12.99
N TRP A 202 1.66 2.62 -11.98
CA TRP A 202 0.22 2.76 -12.06
C TRP A 202 -0.34 3.33 -10.76
N GLU A 203 -1.49 3.99 -10.82
CA GLU A 203 -2.09 4.69 -9.68
C GLU A 203 -3.61 4.54 -9.68
N ILE A 204 -4.18 4.38 -8.49
CA ILE A 204 -5.60 4.57 -8.19
C ILE A 204 -5.69 5.79 -7.26
N THR A 205 -6.27 6.87 -7.77
CA THR A 205 -6.31 8.17 -7.12
C THR A 205 -7.64 8.42 -6.42
N GLU A 206 -7.70 9.48 -5.61
CA GLU A 206 -8.92 9.96 -4.95
C GLU A 206 -9.70 8.84 -4.24
N ILE A 207 -9.00 8.02 -3.46
CA ILE A 207 -9.66 6.95 -2.69
C ILE A 207 -10.19 7.56 -1.39
N HIS A 208 -11.50 7.68 -1.28
CA HIS A 208 -12.17 8.29 -0.15
C HIS A 208 -13.50 7.60 0.18
N LYS A 209 -14.12 7.98 1.29
CA LYS A 209 -15.41 7.41 1.70
C LYS A 209 -16.49 7.75 0.68
N ASN A 210 -17.41 6.81 0.42
CA ASN A 210 -18.60 7.08 -0.39
C ASN A 210 -19.40 8.22 0.25
N ASN A 211 -19.89 9.14 -0.59
CA ASN A 211 -20.87 10.16 -0.17
C ASN A 211 -22.20 9.52 0.25
#